data_AF-A0A951I3T0-F1
#
_entry.id   AF-A0A951I3T0-F1
#
_cell.length_a   1.000
_cell.length_b   1.000
_cell.length_c   1.000
_cell.angle_alpha   90.00
_cell.angle_beta   90.00
_cell.angle_gamma   90.00
#
_symmetry.space_group_name_H-M   'P 1'
#
loop_
_entity.id
_entity.type
_entity.pdbx_description
1 polymer ?
#
loop_
_entity_poly.entity_id
_entity_poly.type
_entity_poly.pdbx_seq_one_letter_code
_entity_poly.pdbx_strand_id
1 'polypeptide(L)'
;RVRHYIPQARQTIKYLRDYFKGYGDYCAQEDAGNTDARLFGSPRWLWREALVSEMKYRLRRRLSSPEVWIEDLIASSQAWGQLHGYRSLAFGLRSLHATQP
;
A
#
# COMPACT_ATOMS: atom_id res chain seq x y z
N ARG A 1 -7.76 -28.17 4.56
CA ARG A 1 -8.07 -26.91 5.28
C ARG A 1 -6.81 -26.47 6.02
N VAL A 2 -6.04 -25.52 5.49
CA VAL A 2 -4.76 -25.10 6.08
C VAL A 2 -5.02 -24.08 7.18
N ARG A 3 -4.59 -24.38 8.42
CA ARG A 3 -4.61 -23.42 9.52
C ARG A 3 -3.35 -22.56 9.41
N HIS A 4 -3.48 -21.36 8.86
CA HIS A 4 -2.39 -20.39 8.84
C HIS A 4 -2.19 -19.83 10.25
N TYR A 5 -1.41 -20.55 11.06
CA TYR A 5 -0.97 -20.06 12.37
C TYR A 5 0.22 -19.12 12.16
N ILE A 6 0.01 -17.81 12.35
CA ILE A 6 1.09 -16.83 12.36
C ILE A 6 1.66 -16.79 13.78
N PRO A 7 2.93 -17.21 14.00
CA PRO A 7 3.54 -17.18 15.32
C PRO A 7 3.44 -15.79 15.94
N GLN A 8 3.14 -15.70 17.25
CA GLN A 8 3.06 -14.42 17.97
C GLN A 8 4.33 -13.56 17.82
N ALA A 9 5.51 -14.19 17.72
CA ALA A 9 6.76 -13.50 17.45
C ALA A 9 6.78 -12.73 16.10
N ARG A 10 5.91 -13.08 15.15
CA ARG A 10 5.74 -12.39 13.87
C ARG A 10 4.61 -11.35 13.88
N GLN A 11 3.80 -11.27 14.95
CA GLN A 11 2.71 -10.29 15.10
C GLN A 11 3.23 -8.89 15.51
N THR A 12 4.33 -8.46 14.89
CA THR A 12 4.90 -7.14 15.15
C THR A 12 4.29 -6.11 14.19
N ILE A 13 4.18 -4.86 14.65
CA ILE A 13 3.74 -3.74 13.80
C ILE A 13 4.63 -3.63 12.55
N LYS A 14 5.94 -3.89 12.70
CA LYS A 14 6.88 -3.87 11.58
C LYS A 14 6.53 -4.93 10.54
N TYR A 15 6.31 -6.17 10.96
CA TYR A 15 5.92 -7.25 10.06
C TYR A 15 4.61 -6.94 9.33
N LEU A 16 3.59 -6.44 10.04
CA LEU A 16 2.32 -6.06 9.42
C LEU A 16 2.52 -4.98 8.36
N ARG A 17 3.30 -3.93 8.66
CA ARG A 17 3.62 -2.88 7.68
C ARG A 17 4.31 -3.43 6.45
N ASP A 18 5.37 -4.21 6.64
CA ASP A 18 6.18 -4.71 5.54
C ASP A 18 5.36 -5.68 4.66
N TYR A 19 4.58 -6.57 5.29
CA TYR A 19 3.71 -7.51 4.60
C TYR A 19 2.62 -6.81 3.80
N PHE A 20 1.85 -5.90 4.42
CA PHE A 20 0.74 -5.23 3.75
C PHE A 20 1.20 -4.18 2.74
N LYS A 21 2.38 -3.59 2.93
CA LYS A 21 3.03 -2.78 1.90
C LYS A 21 3.36 -3.64 0.67
N GLY A 22 3.94 -4.83 0.86
CA GLY A 22 4.20 -5.77 -0.23
C GLY A 22 2.93 -6.20 -0.96
N TYR A 23 1.86 -6.47 -0.20
CA TYR A 23 0.54 -6.77 -0.78
C TYR A 23 -0.01 -5.61 -1.61
N GLY A 24 0.12 -4.38 -1.11
CA GLY A 24 -0.27 -3.19 -1.87
C GLY A 24 0.50 -3.04 -3.18
N ASP A 25 1.81 -3.29 -3.17
CA ASP A 25 2.64 -3.27 -4.39
C ASP A 25 2.14 -4.29 -5.42
N TYR A 26 1.87 -5.52 -4.97
CA TYR A 26 1.27 -6.57 -5.80
C TYR A 26 -0.07 -6.12 -6.42
N CYS A 27 -0.97 -5.54 -5.63
CA CYS A 27 -2.25 -5.04 -6.16
C CYS A 27 -2.06 -3.95 -7.23
N ALA A 28 -1.07 -3.06 -7.08
CA ALA A 28 -0.77 -2.05 -8.10
C ALA A 28 -0.25 -2.67 -9.41
N GLN A 29 0.43 -3.82 -9.33
CA GLN A 29 0.87 -4.57 -10.51
C GLN A 29 -0.29 -5.29 -11.20
N GLU A 30 -1.23 -5.86 -10.45
CA GLU A 30 -2.46 -6.42 -11.03
C GLU A 30 -3.33 -5.35 -11.70
N ASP A 31 -3.42 -4.17 -11.09
CA ASP A 31 -4.24 -3.04 -11.56
C ASP A 31 -3.49 -2.12 -12.54
N ALA A 32 -2.32 -2.53 -13.04
CA ALA A 32 -1.45 -1.73 -13.92
C ALA A 32 -2.13 -1.25 -15.22
N GLY A 33 -3.20 -1.94 -15.65
CA GLY A 33 -4.00 -1.61 -16.83
C GLY A 33 -5.00 -0.46 -16.63
N ASN A 34 -5.13 0.07 -15.42
CA ASN A 34 -6.17 1.06 -15.10
C ASN A 34 -5.79 2.48 -15.58
N THR A 35 -6.70 3.14 -16.30
CA THR A 35 -6.48 4.43 -17.00
C THR A 35 -6.98 5.62 -16.17
N ASP A 36 -6.96 5.49 -14.84
CA ASP A 36 -7.37 6.56 -13.94
C ASP A 36 -6.47 7.79 -14.02
N ALA A 37 -7.01 8.96 -13.66
CA ALA A 37 -6.27 10.21 -13.60
C ALA A 37 -5.07 10.10 -12.63
N ARG A 38 -3.86 10.01 -13.19
CA ARG A 38 -2.60 9.83 -12.46
C ARG A 38 -2.02 11.16 -12.01
N LEU A 39 -1.48 11.20 -10.80
CA LEU A 39 -0.70 12.29 -10.22
C LEU A 39 0.60 11.70 -9.68
N PHE A 40 1.74 12.18 -10.21
CA PHE A 40 3.07 11.59 -9.99
C PHE A 40 3.18 10.09 -10.32
N GLY A 41 2.44 9.61 -11.34
CA GLY A 41 2.49 8.21 -11.77
C GLY A 41 1.59 7.26 -10.97
N SER A 42 0.77 7.76 -10.04
CA SER A 42 -0.20 6.97 -9.27
C SER A 42 -1.59 7.62 -9.27
N PRO A 43 -2.69 6.88 -9.08
CA PRO A 43 -4.03 7.47 -9.05
C PRO A 43 -4.20 8.55 -7.96
N ARG A 44 -4.91 9.65 -8.28
CA ARG A 44 -5.14 10.76 -7.32
C ARG A 44 -5.89 10.33 -6.07
N TRP A 45 -6.87 9.46 -6.23
CA TRP A 45 -7.67 8.94 -5.12
C TRP A 45 -6.81 8.15 -4.13
N LEU A 46 -5.78 7.47 -4.63
CA LEU A 46 -4.89 6.65 -3.82
C LEU A 46 -4.00 7.50 -2.89
N TRP A 47 -3.57 8.67 -3.34
CA TRP A 47 -2.88 9.63 -2.48
C TRP A 47 -3.76 10.10 -1.32
N ARG A 48 -5.04 10.37 -1.61
CA ARG A 48 -6.00 10.74 -0.57
C ARG A 48 -6.20 9.58 0.41
N GLU A 49 -6.36 8.36 -0.08
CA GLU A 49 -6.55 7.17 0.76
C GLU A 49 -5.34 6.92 1.66
N ALA A 50 -4.11 7.01 1.13
CA ALA A 50 -2.88 6.83 1.88
C ALA A 50 -2.74 7.88 3.02
N LEU A 51 -3.07 9.14 2.74
CA LEU A 51 -3.02 10.20 3.75
C LEU A 51 -4.11 10.04 4.81
N VAL A 52 -5.34 9.75 4.40
CA VAL A 52 -6.48 9.62 5.32
C VAL A 52 -6.29 8.43 6.26
N SER A 53 -5.91 7.26 5.73
CA SER A 53 -5.65 6.06 6.52
C SER A 53 -4.47 6.24 7.47
N GLU A 54 -3.38 6.88 7.03
CA GLU A 54 -2.23 7.18 7.88
C GLU A 54 -2.59 8.15 9.02
N MET A 55 -3.41 9.18 8.74
CA MET A 55 -3.94 10.07 9.76
C MET A 55 -4.83 9.33 10.76
N LYS A 56 -5.79 8.52 10.27
CA LYS A 56 -6.66 7.70 11.13
C LYS A 56 -5.85 6.78 12.03
N TYR A 57 -4.86 6.09 11.47
CA TYR A 57 -3.93 5.26 12.21
C TYR A 57 -3.22 6.04 13.32
N ARG A 58 -2.63 7.20 13.00
CA ARG A 58 -1.91 8.01 14.00
C ARG A 58 -2.80 8.53 15.11
N LEU A 59 -4.03 8.96 14.80
CA LEU A 59 -4.99 9.42 15.80
C LEU A 59 -5.48 8.24 16.67
N ARG A 60 -5.99 7.18 16.03
CA ARG A 60 -6.59 6.03 16.74
C ARG A 60 -5.57 5.20 17.49
N ARG A 61 -4.30 5.16 17.05
CA ARG A 61 -3.21 4.55 17.82
C ARG A 61 -3.02 5.19 19.19
N ARG A 62 -3.40 6.47 19.35
CA ARG A 62 -3.31 7.19 20.63
C ARG A 62 -4.60 7.17 21.44
N LEU A 63 -5.74 6.87 20.80
CA LEU A 63 -7.08 7.08 21.38
C LEU A 63 -7.93 5.82 21.48
N SER A 64 -7.53 4.72 20.83
CA SER A 64 -8.38 3.54 20.62
C SER A 64 -7.61 2.24 20.85
N SER A 65 -8.35 1.16 21.02
CA SER A 65 -7.79 -0.17 21.24
C SER A 65 -7.09 -0.73 19.99
N PRO A 66 -6.17 -1.70 20.15
CA PRO A 66 -5.44 -2.34 19.05
C PRO A 66 -6.29 -2.82 17.89
N GLU A 67 -7.47 -3.38 18.18
CA GLU A 67 -8.34 -3.95 17.16
C GLU A 67 -8.76 -2.91 16.13
N VAL A 68 -8.96 -1.65 16.55
CA VAL A 68 -9.41 -0.57 15.68
C VAL A 68 -8.26 0.02 14.87
N TRP A 69 -7.14 0.36 15.50
CA TRP A 69 -6.05 1.03 14.78
C TRP A 69 -5.22 0.07 13.91
N ILE A 70 -5.30 -1.24 14.15
CA ILE A 70 -4.66 -2.24 13.27
C ILE A 70 -5.29 -2.20 11.88
N GLU A 71 -6.61 -2.04 11.76
CA GLU A 71 -7.25 -1.90 10.45
C GLU A 71 -6.74 -0.66 9.69
N ASP A 72 -6.62 0.47 10.39
CA ASP A 72 -6.08 1.70 9.79
C ASP A 72 -4.60 1.54 9.41
N LEU A 73 -3.82 0.80 10.20
CA LEU A 73 -2.42 0.46 9.89
C LEU A 73 -2.32 -0.39 8.62
N ILE A 74 -3.21 -1.37 8.47
CA ILE A 74 -3.27 -2.24 7.30
C ILE A 74 -3.63 -1.40 6.07
N ALA A 75 -4.69 -0.61 6.16
CA ALA A 75 -5.13 0.27 5.07
C ALA A 75 -4.02 1.24 4.65
N SER A 76 -3.33 1.88 5.62
CA SER A 76 -2.25 2.81 5.29
C SER A 76 -1.08 2.07 4.63
N SER A 77 -0.68 0.92 5.17
CA SER A 77 0.43 0.13 4.62
C SER A 77 0.15 -0.32 3.19
N GLN A 78 -1.06 -0.79 2.90
CA GLN A 78 -1.47 -1.18 1.54
C GLN A 78 -1.50 0.01 0.59
N ALA A 79 -2.08 1.15 0.98
CA ALA A 79 -2.14 2.33 0.14
C ALA A 79 -0.75 2.88 -0.21
N TRP A 80 0.17 2.91 0.77
CA TRP A 80 1.57 3.26 0.53
C TRP A 80 2.30 2.24 -0.35
N GLY A 81 1.98 0.95 -0.21
CA GLY A 81 2.46 -0.12 -1.08
C GLY A 81 2.01 0.07 -2.54
N GLN A 82 0.73 0.35 -2.75
CA GLN A 82 0.18 0.61 -4.07
C GLN A 82 0.81 1.85 -4.71
N LEU A 83 0.99 2.94 -3.96
CA LEU A 83 1.69 4.14 -4.46
C LEU A 83 3.11 3.82 -4.92
N HIS A 84 3.82 2.98 -4.16
CA HIS A 84 5.15 2.53 -4.53
C HIS A 84 5.13 1.71 -5.83
N GLY A 85 4.24 0.72 -5.93
CA GLY A 85 4.11 -0.13 -7.12
C GLY A 85 3.76 0.67 -8.38
N TYR A 86 2.77 1.57 -8.29
CA TYR A 86 2.38 2.45 -9.41
C TYR A 86 3.54 3.34 -9.87
N ARG A 87 4.33 3.89 -8.94
CA ARG A 87 5.51 4.69 -9.30
C ARG A 87 6.58 3.85 -9.99
N SER A 88 6.81 2.62 -9.51
CA SER A 88 7.76 1.70 -10.14
C SER A 88 7.35 1.37 -11.58
N LEU A 89 6.06 1.09 -11.81
CA LEU A 89 5.49 0.87 -13.15
C LEU A 89 5.62 2.10 -14.05
N ALA A 90 5.33 3.30 -13.53
CA ALA A 90 5.43 4.55 -14.28
C ALA A 90 6.88 4.84 -14.72
N PHE A 91 7.87 4.54 -13.88
CA PHE A 91 9.29 4.63 -14.24
C PHE A 91 9.71 3.55 -15.25
N GLY A 92 9.27 2.31 -15.07
CA GLY A 92 9.54 1.21 -16.00
C GLY A 92 9.04 1.48 -17.42
N LEU A 93 7.79 1.96 -17.55
CA LEU A 93 7.20 2.35 -18.84
C LEU A 93 7.95 3.51 -19.52
N ARG A 94 8.47 4.47 -18.75
CA ARG A 94 9.29 5.56 -19.28
C ARG A 94 10.62 5.09 -19.88
N SER A 95 11.21 4.01 -19.35
CA SER A 95 12.47 3.46 -19.88
C SER A 95 12.29 2.74 -21.22
N LEU A 96 11.13 2.10 -21.43
CA LEU A 96 10.81 1.37 -22.66
C LEU A 96 10.48 2.30 -23.84
N HIS A 97 9.94 3.50 -23.57
CA HIS A 97 9.68 4.50 -24.61
C HIS A 97 10.91 5.33 -24.99
N ALA A 98 11.98 5.32 -24.19
CA ALA A 98 13.21 6.06 -24.46
C ALA A 98 14.19 5.31 -25.39
N THR A 99 13.81 4.12 -25.88
CA THR A 99 14.66 3.22 -26.67
C THR A 99 14.14 2.97 -28.09
N GLN A 100 13.19 3.76 -28.59
CA GLN A 100 12.83 3.73 -30.02
C GLN A 100 13.48 4.93 -30.76
N PRO A 101 14.32 4.66 -31.78
CA PRO A 101 15.00 5.68 -32.58
C PRO A 101 14.07 6.43 -33.52
#